data_AF-A0A8H6F9P7-F1
#
_entry.id   AF-A0A8H6F9P7-F1
#
_cell.length_a   1.000
_cell.length_b   1.000
_cell.length_c   1.000
_cell.angle_alpha   90.00
_cell.angle_beta   90.00
_cell.angle_gamma   90.00
#
_symmetry.space_group_name_H-M   'P 1'
#
loop_
_entity.id
_entity.type
_entity.pdbx_description
1 polymer ?
#
loop_
_entity_poly.entity_id
_entity_poly.type
_entity_poly.pdbx_seq_one_letter_code
_entity_poly.pdbx_strand_id
1 'polypeptide(L)'
;MAILAPSPTPDQLQAALQSLLDGPAGIPPTGVIPNFDNPPNKDIYLYVTATLTIWFATCAVIIRIYTKHFLLRSMGYEDYTSVIAWISFIGFAVPSFLCSKSGAGTHMWDIRLKSFFRVLYWVNITAITYAITMSLERKIMTMGVFATGFFACVTSILRTYYTWQTVETLDTSWDLLFMGLWTWAELSTGIIVGCLPALPKFFQHVGPKIYRTIPGTGPRRNSGAAIDTPQVIALAKFKTPFAKYGVGPSVSDSSNDPYSLRARLQ
;
A
#
# COMPACT_ATOMS: atom_id res chain seq x y z
N MET A 1 -48.88 43.72 25.34
CA MET A 1 -49.14 43.63 23.88
C MET A 1 -47.81 43.50 23.17
N ALA A 2 -47.35 42.27 22.93
CA ALA A 2 -46.20 42.03 22.06
C ALA A 2 -46.72 42.07 20.61
N ILE A 3 -46.30 43.09 19.86
CA ILE A 3 -46.62 43.23 18.45
C ILE A 3 -45.89 42.08 17.75
N LEU A 4 -46.63 41.05 17.34
CA LEU A 4 -46.10 40.00 16.48
C LEU A 4 -45.55 40.68 15.22
N ALA A 5 -44.23 40.63 15.04
CA ALA A 5 -43.61 41.10 13.81
C ALA A 5 -44.31 40.43 12.62
N PRO A 6 -44.63 41.17 11.54
CA PRO A 6 -45.30 40.62 10.38
C PRO A 6 -44.49 39.41 9.86
N SER A 7 -45.18 38.33 9.50
CA SER A 7 -44.52 37.13 8.98
C SER A 7 -43.66 37.51 7.78
N PRO A 8 -42.38 37.12 7.74
CA PRO A 8 -41.46 37.54 6.69
C PRO A 8 -41.97 37.04 5.33
N THR A 9 -41.92 37.91 4.32
CA THR A 9 -42.25 37.53 2.94
C THR A 9 -41.23 36.52 2.39
N PRO A 10 -41.58 35.68 1.41
CA PRO A 10 -40.64 34.72 0.82
C PRO A 10 -39.32 35.36 0.35
N ASP A 11 -39.37 36.58 -0.17
CA ASP A 11 -38.19 37.32 -0.64
C ASP A 11 -37.27 37.76 0.51
N GLN A 12 -37.84 38.20 1.64
CA GLN A 12 -37.08 38.54 2.84
C GLN A 12 -36.44 37.32 3.48
N LEU A 13 -37.14 36.19 3.48
CA LEU A 13 -36.60 34.91 3.95
C LEU A 13 -35.42 34.47 3.09
N GLN A 14 -35.52 34.58 1.75
CA GLN A 14 -34.43 34.24 0.84
C GLN A 14 -33.23 35.18 0.99
N ALA A 15 -33.45 36.48 1.16
CA ALA A 15 -32.37 37.44 1.43
C ALA A 15 -31.66 37.17 2.76
N ALA A 16 -32.43 36.86 3.81
CA ALA A 16 -31.89 36.46 5.11
C ALA A 16 -31.11 35.15 5.00
N LEU A 17 -31.64 34.16 4.30
CA LEU A 17 -30.97 32.88 4.03
C LEU A 17 -29.65 33.09 3.27
N GLN A 18 -29.64 33.92 2.23
CA GLN A 18 -28.41 34.25 1.49
C GLN A 18 -27.37 34.93 2.38
N SER A 19 -27.79 35.86 3.24
CA SER A 19 -26.89 36.51 4.19
C SER A 19 -26.29 35.52 5.20
N LEU A 20 -27.05 34.52 5.64
CA LEU A 20 -26.56 33.45 6.51
C LEU A 20 -25.61 32.50 5.78
N LEU A 21 -25.92 32.14 4.53
CA LEU A 21 -25.08 31.28 3.68
C LEU A 21 -23.73 31.90 3.34
N ASP A 22 -23.67 33.23 3.29
CA ASP A 22 -22.44 33.99 3.03
C ASP A 22 -21.64 34.31 4.29
N GLY A 23 -22.18 34.01 5.48
CA GLY A 23 -21.45 34.07 6.74
C GLY A 23 -20.38 32.98 6.89
N PRO A 24 -19.48 33.12 7.89
CA PRO A 24 -18.44 32.13 8.18
C PRO A 24 -19.06 30.80 8.64
N ALA A 25 -18.48 29.68 8.23
CA ALA A 25 -18.99 28.35 8.58
C ALA A 25 -18.62 27.92 10.01
N GLY A 26 -17.65 28.59 10.64
CA GLY A 26 -17.25 28.38 12.03
C GLY A 26 -17.07 29.71 12.77
N ILE A 27 -17.18 29.67 14.09
CA ILE A 27 -16.92 30.84 14.94
C ILE A 27 -15.38 31.01 15.01
N PRO A 28 -14.83 32.17 14.62
CA PRO A 28 -13.40 32.37 14.71
C PRO A 28 -12.95 32.42 16.18
N PRO A 29 -11.75 31.89 16.51
CA PRO A 29 -11.16 32.07 17.82
C PRO A 29 -10.92 33.56 18.11
N THR A 30 -10.92 33.93 19.39
CA THR A 30 -10.81 35.32 19.85
C THR A 30 -9.62 36.05 19.24
N GLY A 31 -9.90 37.13 18.49
CA GLY A 31 -8.89 38.01 17.89
C GLY A 31 -8.50 37.70 16.44
N VAL A 32 -9.09 36.67 15.81
CA VAL A 32 -8.85 36.35 14.39
C VAL A 32 -10.02 36.82 13.52
N ILE A 33 -9.73 37.60 12.48
CA ILE A 33 -10.73 38.05 11.50
C ILE A 33 -10.79 37.00 10.36
N PRO A 34 -11.99 36.48 10.01
CA PRO A 34 -12.16 35.60 8.86
C PRO A 34 -11.62 36.19 7.55
N ASN A 35 -10.80 35.42 6.85
CA ASN A 35 -10.24 35.79 5.55
C ASN A 35 -10.81 34.90 4.44
N PHE A 36 -11.77 35.45 3.69
CA PHE A 36 -12.45 34.73 2.60
C PHE A 36 -11.76 34.84 1.23
N ASP A 37 -10.84 35.81 1.05
CA ASP A 37 -10.27 36.14 -0.26
C ASP A 37 -9.00 35.33 -0.56
N ASN A 38 -8.14 35.11 0.45
CA ASN A 38 -6.94 34.28 0.33
C ASN A 38 -6.68 33.50 1.62
N PRO A 39 -7.48 32.47 1.91
CA PRO A 39 -7.29 31.65 3.10
C PRO A 39 -5.97 30.87 3.03
N PRO A 40 -5.30 30.64 4.18
CA PRO A 40 -4.11 29.79 4.23
C PRO A 40 -4.51 28.34 3.94
N ASN A 41 -4.25 27.88 2.71
CA ASN A 41 -4.59 26.53 2.25
C ASN A 41 -3.45 25.55 2.51
N LYS A 42 -3.76 24.38 3.05
CA LYS A 42 -2.84 23.23 3.15
C LYS A 42 -3.32 22.02 2.32
N ASP A 43 -4.13 22.29 1.31
CA ASP A 43 -4.59 21.32 0.31
C ASP A 43 -3.43 20.68 -0.49
N ILE A 44 -2.31 21.38 -0.63
CA ILE A 44 -1.10 20.88 -1.31
C ILE A 44 -0.62 19.52 -0.79
N TYR A 45 -0.75 19.25 0.52
CA TYR A 45 -0.32 17.97 1.10
C TYR A 45 -1.18 16.79 0.62
N LEU A 46 -2.48 17.00 0.43
CA LEU A 46 -3.37 15.98 -0.14
C LEU A 46 -3.02 15.71 -1.60
N TYR A 47 -2.78 16.76 -2.39
CA TYR A 47 -2.44 16.61 -3.81
C TYR A 47 -1.13 15.83 -4.01
N VAL A 48 -0.08 16.19 -3.26
CA VAL A 48 1.22 15.50 -3.32
C VAL A 48 1.08 14.04 -2.88
N THR A 49 0.38 13.78 -1.77
CA THR A 49 0.20 12.40 -1.27
C THR A 49 -0.64 11.55 -2.23
N ALA A 50 -1.75 12.07 -2.74
CA ALA A 50 -2.62 11.37 -3.68
C ALA A 50 -1.89 11.03 -4.99
N THR A 51 -1.16 11.98 -5.56
CA THR A 51 -0.40 11.74 -6.80
C THR A 51 0.70 10.71 -6.63
N LEU A 52 1.47 10.78 -5.54
CA LEU A 52 2.52 9.81 -5.23
C LEU A 52 1.93 8.40 -5.02
N THR A 53 0.88 8.29 -4.21
CA THR A 53 0.26 6.98 -3.89
C THR A 53 -0.40 6.35 -5.12
N ILE A 54 -1.07 7.12 -5.98
CA ILE A 54 -1.60 6.64 -7.27
C ILE A 54 -0.46 6.11 -8.15
N TRP A 55 0.65 6.84 -8.23
CA TRP A 55 1.78 6.41 -9.05
C TRP A 55 2.38 5.09 -8.56
N PHE A 56 2.66 4.99 -7.25
CA PHE A 56 3.16 3.76 -6.65
C PHE A 56 2.20 2.57 -6.79
N ALA A 57 0.90 2.78 -6.55
CA ALA A 57 -0.12 1.74 -6.70
C ALA A 57 -0.21 1.26 -8.16
N THR A 58 -0.17 2.19 -9.12
CA THR A 58 -0.22 1.86 -10.55
C THR A 58 1.00 1.05 -10.97
N CYS A 59 2.21 1.45 -10.57
CA CYS A 59 3.42 0.70 -10.84
C CYS A 59 3.36 -0.72 -10.25
N ALA A 60 2.91 -0.87 -9.01
CA ALA A 60 2.78 -2.17 -8.34
C ALA A 60 1.82 -3.11 -9.09
N VAL A 61 0.66 -2.60 -9.52
CA VAL A 61 -0.34 -3.37 -10.26
C VAL A 61 0.19 -3.76 -11.64
N ILE A 62 0.84 -2.85 -12.37
CA ILE A 62 1.46 -3.15 -13.67
C ILE A 62 2.51 -4.26 -13.53
N ILE A 63 3.40 -4.16 -12.55
CA ILE A 63 4.44 -5.18 -12.30
C ILE A 63 3.80 -6.52 -11.98
N ARG A 64 2.73 -6.54 -11.17
CA ARG A 64 2.00 -7.76 -10.84
C ARG A 64 1.41 -8.40 -12.09
N ILE A 65 0.67 -7.63 -12.91
CA ILE A 65 0.07 -8.10 -14.15
C ILE A 65 1.15 -8.65 -15.08
N TYR A 66 2.24 -7.91 -15.31
CA TYR A 66 3.33 -8.35 -16.16
C TYR A 66 3.94 -9.68 -15.69
N THR A 67 4.20 -9.80 -14.38
CA THR A 67 4.82 -11.00 -13.79
C THR A 67 3.92 -12.22 -13.92
N LYS A 68 2.62 -12.08 -13.65
CA LYS A 68 1.67 -13.20 -13.69
C LYS A 68 1.27 -13.55 -15.12
N HIS A 69 0.97 -12.55 -15.93
CA HIS A 69 0.50 -12.71 -17.30
C HIS A 69 1.61 -13.22 -18.24
N PHE A 70 2.80 -12.61 -18.19
CA PHE A 70 3.87 -12.92 -19.14
C PHE A 70 4.85 -13.97 -18.62
N LEU A 71 5.27 -13.85 -17.34
CA LEU A 71 6.31 -14.71 -16.75
C LEU A 71 5.76 -16.06 -16.28
N LEU A 72 4.60 -16.06 -15.63
CA LEU A 72 4.02 -17.26 -15.02
C LEU A 72 2.92 -17.92 -15.87
N ARG A 73 2.41 -17.24 -16.91
CA ARG A 73 1.33 -17.70 -17.82
C ARG A 73 0.16 -18.40 -17.10
N SER A 74 -0.14 -18.00 -15.86
CA SER A 74 -1.17 -18.58 -15.01
C SER A 74 -1.94 -17.42 -14.37
N MET A 75 -3.05 -17.05 -15.02
CA MET A 75 -3.94 -15.97 -14.59
C MET A 75 -4.92 -16.51 -13.55
N GLY A 76 -4.73 -16.13 -12.30
CA GLY A 76 -5.66 -16.49 -11.22
C GLY A 76 -6.78 -15.47 -11.08
N TYR A 77 -7.87 -15.86 -10.40
CA TYR A 77 -8.93 -14.92 -10.00
C TYR A 77 -8.41 -13.77 -9.13
N GLU A 78 -7.30 -14.00 -8.43
CA GLU A 78 -6.58 -13.01 -7.61
C GLU A 78 -6.01 -11.82 -8.39
N ASP A 79 -5.76 -11.97 -9.70
CA ASP A 79 -5.19 -10.88 -10.49
C ASP A 79 -6.27 -9.89 -10.93
N TYR A 80 -7.47 -10.39 -11.25
CA TYR A 80 -8.64 -9.55 -11.53
C TYR A 80 -9.03 -8.70 -10.33
N THR A 81 -8.91 -9.23 -9.12
CA THR A 81 -9.28 -8.48 -7.92
C THR A 81 -8.28 -7.37 -7.61
N SER A 82 -7.00 -7.55 -7.95
CA SER A 82 -6.00 -6.48 -7.87
C SER A 82 -6.27 -5.33 -8.84
N VAL A 83 -6.73 -5.64 -10.06
CA VAL A 83 -7.12 -4.63 -11.06
C VAL A 83 -8.39 -3.90 -10.63
N ILE A 84 -9.39 -4.64 -10.13
CA ILE A 84 -10.63 -4.05 -9.61
C ILE A 84 -10.33 -3.11 -8.44
N ALA A 85 -9.47 -3.52 -7.50
CA ALA A 85 -9.06 -2.67 -6.38
C ALA A 85 -8.41 -1.36 -6.86
N TRP A 86 -7.54 -1.43 -7.86
CA TRP A 86 -6.92 -0.24 -8.46
C TRP A 86 -7.93 0.68 -9.15
N ILE A 87 -8.92 0.14 -9.87
CA ILE A 87 -10.00 0.92 -10.48
C ILE A 87 -10.84 1.61 -9.38
N SER A 88 -11.18 0.88 -8.31
CA SER A 88 -11.89 1.45 -7.16
C SER A 88 -11.08 2.55 -6.46
N PHE A 89 -9.76 2.39 -6.37
CA PHE A 89 -8.85 3.41 -5.84
C PHE A 89 -8.83 4.71 -6.67
N ILE A 90 -8.87 4.59 -8.01
CA ILE A 90 -9.07 5.77 -8.88
C ILE A 90 -10.46 6.38 -8.65
N GLY A 91 -11.48 5.55 -8.46
CA GLY A 91 -12.83 6.00 -8.12
C GLY A 91 -12.90 6.81 -6.82
N PHE A 92 -12.09 6.46 -5.83
CA PHE A 92 -11.91 7.20 -4.57
C PHE A 92 -11.11 8.51 -4.76
N ALA A 93 -10.15 8.52 -5.69
CA ALA A 93 -9.30 9.68 -5.96
C ALA A 93 -10.09 10.90 -6.44
N VAL A 94 -11.07 10.69 -7.33
CA VAL A 94 -11.80 11.79 -7.98
C VAL A 94 -12.62 12.64 -6.99
N PRO A 95 -13.49 12.07 -6.12
CA PRO A 95 -14.19 12.83 -5.08
C PRO A 95 -13.23 13.52 -4.11
N SER A 96 -12.11 12.88 -3.77
CA SER A 96 -11.10 13.45 -2.87
C SER A 96 -10.47 14.74 -3.42
N PHE A 97 -10.19 14.79 -4.73
CA PHE A 97 -9.69 16.02 -5.38
C PHE A 97 -10.74 17.12 -5.47
N LEU A 98 -12.02 16.77 -5.68
CA LEU A 98 -13.13 17.72 -5.73
C LEU A 98 -13.48 18.29 -4.36
N CYS A 99 -13.30 17.48 -3.30
CA CYS A 99 -13.39 17.93 -1.91
C CYS A 99 -12.36 19.01 -1.60
N SER A 100 -11.10 18.83 -2.03
CA SER A 100 -10.01 19.81 -1.84
C SER A 100 -10.30 21.14 -2.53
N LYS A 101 -10.80 21.11 -3.78
CA LYS A 101 -11.20 22.32 -4.52
C LYS A 101 -12.35 23.09 -3.87
N SER A 102 -13.15 22.44 -3.04
CA SER A 102 -14.31 23.06 -2.38
C SER A 102 -13.93 23.83 -1.10
N GLY A 103 -12.65 23.87 -0.74
CA GLY A 103 -12.13 24.54 0.46
C GLY A 103 -11.70 23.58 1.57
N ALA A 104 -11.63 22.27 1.33
CA ALA A 104 -11.14 21.33 2.33
C ALA A 104 -9.64 21.60 2.60
N GLY A 105 -9.31 21.89 3.85
CA GLY A 105 -7.96 22.25 4.29
C GLY A 105 -7.73 23.72 4.59
N THR A 106 -8.81 24.52 4.61
CA THR A 106 -8.85 25.87 5.20
C THR A 106 -9.59 25.84 6.52
N HIS A 107 -9.31 26.80 7.41
CA HIS A 107 -10.03 26.88 8.68
C HIS A 107 -11.52 27.13 8.44
N MET A 108 -12.38 26.55 9.28
CA MET A 108 -13.84 26.60 9.08
C MET A 108 -14.38 28.04 9.07
N TRP A 109 -13.77 28.93 9.85
CA TRP A 109 -14.17 30.33 9.91
C TRP A 109 -13.77 31.12 8.64
N ASP A 110 -12.83 30.64 7.84
CA ASP A 110 -12.43 31.24 6.55
C ASP A 110 -13.25 30.71 5.36
N ILE A 111 -14.14 29.73 5.60
CA ILE A 111 -15.02 29.14 4.59
C ILE A 111 -16.43 29.72 4.74
N ARG A 112 -17.07 30.10 3.62
CA ARG A 112 -18.49 30.47 3.62
C ARG A 112 -19.40 29.27 3.89
N LEU A 113 -20.50 29.45 4.61
CA LEU A 113 -21.44 28.38 4.96
C LEU A 113 -21.97 27.61 3.72
N LYS A 114 -22.20 28.28 2.59
CA LYS A 114 -22.54 27.60 1.31
C LYS A 114 -21.46 26.66 0.78
N SER A 115 -20.18 27.03 0.94
CA SER A 115 -19.04 26.19 0.55
C SER A 115 -18.87 25.03 1.52
N PHE A 116 -19.15 25.24 2.80
CA PHE A 116 -19.10 24.19 3.81
C PHE A 116 -20.08 23.04 3.51
N PHE A 117 -21.32 23.33 3.10
CA PHE A 117 -22.25 22.28 2.65
C PHE A 117 -21.74 21.52 1.43
N ARG A 118 -21.01 22.17 0.51
CA ARG A 118 -20.34 21.48 -0.61
C ARG A 118 -19.22 20.56 -0.14
N VAL A 119 -18.42 20.99 0.82
CA VAL A 119 -17.38 20.14 1.42
C VAL A 119 -18.01 18.91 2.09
N LEU A 120 -19.05 19.09 2.89
CA LEU A 120 -19.79 17.98 3.53
C LEU A 120 -20.35 17.00 2.49
N TYR A 121 -20.91 17.50 1.39
CA TYR A 121 -21.40 16.67 0.30
C TYR A 121 -20.28 15.79 -0.27
N TRP A 122 -19.13 16.37 -0.63
CA TRP A 122 -18.00 15.61 -1.18
C TRP A 122 -17.36 14.65 -0.17
N VAL A 123 -17.29 15.02 1.11
CA VAL A 123 -16.84 14.13 2.18
C VAL A 123 -17.74 12.90 2.29
N ASN A 124 -19.07 13.08 2.22
CA ASN A 124 -20.01 11.96 2.23
C ASN A 124 -19.84 11.04 1.01
N ILE A 125 -19.67 11.61 -0.19
CA ILE A 125 -19.37 10.81 -1.39
C ILE A 125 -18.07 10.02 -1.21
N THR A 126 -17.03 10.68 -0.68
CA THR A 126 -15.73 10.05 -0.42
C THR A 126 -15.87 8.88 0.56
N ALA A 127 -16.65 9.04 1.63
CA ALA A 127 -16.94 7.97 2.59
C ALA A 127 -17.68 6.77 1.95
N ILE A 128 -18.66 7.02 1.08
CA ILE A 128 -19.37 5.95 0.35
C ILE A 128 -18.41 5.19 -0.57
N THR A 129 -17.59 5.92 -1.35
CA THR A 129 -16.60 5.28 -2.24
C THR A 129 -15.53 4.48 -1.49
N TYR A 130 -15.13 4.96 -0.30
CA TYR A 130 -14.23 4.23 0.58
C TYR A 130 -14.86 2.92 1.06
N ALA A 131 -16.11 2.94 1.52
CA ALA A 131 -16.81 1.74 1.96
C ALA A 131 -16.89 0.67 0.86
N ILE A 132 -17.13 1.09 -0.39
CA ILE A 132 -17.14 0.21 -1.56
C ILE A 132 -15.76 -0.40 -1.79
N THR A 133 -14.70 0.42 -1.81
CA THR A 133 -13.31 -0.04 -2.03
C THR A 133 -12.91 -1.06 -0.97
N MET A 134 -13.24 -0.78 0.29
CA MET A 134 -12.93 -1.64 1.42
C MET A 134 -13.64 -3.01 1.35
N SER A 135 -14.87 -3.06 0.85
CA SER A 135 -15.63 -4.30 0.72
C SER A 135 -15.05 -5.29 -0.30
N LEU A 136 -14.33 -4.78 -1.30
CA LEU A 136 -13.72 -5.58 -2.36
C LEU A 136 -12.34 -6.13 -1.94
N GLU A 137 -11.55 -5.30 -1.26
CA GLU A 137 -10.21 -5.69 -0.79
C GLU A 137 -10.25 -6.73 0.34
N ARG A 138 -11.21 -6.61 1.27
CA ARG A 138 -11.35 -7.54 2.41
C ARG A 138 -11.80 -8.95 2.02
N LYS A 139 -12.32 -9.18 0.81
CA LYS A 139 -12.80 -10.53 0.44
C LYS A 139 -11.66 -11.50 0.09
N ILE A 140 -10.44 -11.01 -0.14
CA ILE A 140 -9.29 -11.84 -0.58
C ILE A 140 -7.99 -11.58 0.22
N MET A 141 -7.73 -10.36 0.72
CA MET A 141 -6.50 -10.08 1.49
C MET A 141 -6.51 -10.57 2.94
N THR A 142 -7.69 -10.94 3.46
CA THR A 142 -7.91 -11.08 4.90
C THR A 142 -7.17 -12.26 5.55
N MET A 143 -6.84 -13.33 4.82
CA MET A 143 -6.06 -14.43 5.40
C MET A 143 -4.60 -14.06 5.72
N GLY A 144 -3.99 -13.15 4.96
CA GLY A 144 -2.64 -12.61 5.26
C GLY A 144 -2.68 -11.42 6.22
N VAL A 145 -3.76 -10.63 6.16
CA VAL A 145 -3.94 -9.41 6.98
C VAL A 145 -4.31 -9.72 8.43
N PHE A 146 -4.82 -10.92 8.76
CA PHE A 146 -5.07 -11.28 10.17
C PHE A 146 -3.80 -11.27 11.05
N ALA A 147 -2.61 -11.50 10.48
CA ALA A 147 -1.34 -11.41 11.20
C ALA A 147 -0.86 -9.96 11.40
N THR A 148 -1.06 -9.08 10.40
CA THR A 148 -0.80 -7.63 10.54
C THR A 148 -1.91 -6.90 11.30
N GLY A 149 -3.09 -7.50 11.39
CA GLY A 149 -4.28 -6.97 12.06
C GLY A 149 -4.13 -6.85 13.57
N PHE A 150 -3.37 -7.74 14.22
CA PHE A 150 -3.07 -7.60 15.65
C PHE A 150 -2.22 -6.36 15.94
N PHE A 151 -1.24 -6.07 15.07
CA PHE A 151 -0.42 -4.87 15.18
C PHE A 151 -1.21 -3.61 14.82
N ALA A 152 -2.10 -3.71 13.82
CA ALA A 152 -3.02 -2.63 13.45
C ALA A 152 -3.97 -2.26 14.60
N CYS A 153 -4.48 -3.24 15.37
CA CYS A 153 -5.29 -2.98 16.55
C CYS A 153 -4.55 -2.14 17.60
N VAL A 154 -3.27 -2.42 17.85
CA VAL A 154 -2.44 -1.62 18.77
C VAL A 154 -2.24 -0.19 18.24
N THR A 155 -1.93 -0.02 16.96
CA THR A 155 -1.79 1.32 16.35
C THR A 155 -3.11 2.10 16.32
N SER A 156 -4.25 1.42 16.21
CA SER A 156 -5.58 2.02 16.20
C SER A 156 -6.00 2.49 17.59
N ILE A 157 -5.73 1.69 18.62
CA ILE A 157 -5.94 2.09 20.03
C ILE A 157 -5.08 3.31 20.36
N LEU A 158 -3.80 3.29 19.97
CA LEU A 158 -2.89 4.42 20.16
C LEU A 158 -3.37 5.66 19.41
N ARG A 159 -3.73 5.55 18.13
CA ARG A 159 -4.29 6.68 17.38
C ARG A 159 -5.54 7.22 18.05
N THR A 160 -6.48 6.36 18.42
CA THR A 160 -7.75 6.78 19.03
C THR A 160 -7.51 7.50 20.36
N TYR A 161 -6.54 7.02 21.15
CA TYR A 161 -6.10 7.69 22.37
C TYR A 161 -5.49 9.08 22.10
N TYR A 162 -4.62 9.21 21.09
CA TYR A 162 -4.03 10.50 20.70
C TYR A 162 -5.03 11.46 20.05
N THR A 163 -5.94 10.95 19.22
CA THR A 163 -7.03 11.72 18.62
C THR A 163 -7.99 12.20 19.69
N TRP A 164 -8.31 11.39 20.69
CA TRP A 164 -9.19 11.79 21.79
C TRP A 164 -8.63 12.98 22.58
N GLN A 165 -7.30 13.05 22.77
CA GLN A 165 -6.65 14.22 23.38
C GLN A 165 -6.59 15.47 22.47
N THR A 166 -6.74 15.30 21.16
CA THR A 166 -6.65 16.42 20.19
C THR A 166 -8.01 17.05 19.90
N VAL A 167 -9.11 16.31 20.12
CA VAL A 167 -10.51 16.74 19.87
C VAL A 167 -10.97 17.89 20.79
N GLU A 168 -10.27 18.19 21.88
CA GLU A 168 -10.57 19.40 22.69
C GLU A 168 -10.10 20.71 22.03
N THR A 169 -9.44 20.67 20.86
CA THR A 169 -9.06 21.88 20.10
C THR A 169 -9.95 22.11 18.87
N LEU A 170 -10.36 23.38 18.70
CA LEU A 170 -11.52 23.88 17.95
C LEU A 170 -11.32 23.93 16.42
N ASP A 171 -10.65 22.93 15.83
CA ASP A 171 -10.07 23.03 14.49
C ASP A 171 -10.41 21.82 13.59
N THR A 172 -11.70 21.46 13.51
CA THR A 172 -12.26 20.30 12.77
C THR A 172 -11.79 20.16 11.31
N SER A 173 -11.46 21.26 10.62
CA SER A 173 -10.94 21.23 9.24
C SER A 173 -9.57 20.56 9.12
N TRP A 174 -8.72 20.69 10.14
CA TRP A 174 -7.37 20.11 10.15
C TRP A 174 -7.43 18.60 10.32
N ASP A 175 -8.30 18.13 11.19
CA ASP A 175 -8.49 16.69 11.45
C ASP A 175 -9.00 15.96 10.21
N LEU A 176 -9.87 16.60 9.42
CA LEU A 176 -10.33 16.07 8.13
C LEU A 176 -9.17 15.87 7.13
N LEU A 177 -8.22 16.81 7.07
CA LEU A 177 -7.03 16.68 6.23
C LEU A 177 -6.14 15.51 6.69
N PHE A 178 -5.85 15.41 7.99
CA PHE A 178 -5.04 14.34 8.55
C PHE A 178 -5.69 12.97 8.37
N MET A 179 -6.99 12.88 8.64
CA MET A 179 -7.78 11.67 8.40
C MET A 179 -7.76 11.29 6.91
N GLY A 180 -7.92 12.27 6.02
CA GLY A 180 -7.79 12.07 4.57
C GLY A 180 -6.43 11.48 4.19
N LEU A 181 -5.33 12.12 4.58
CA LEU A 181 -3.97 11.63 4.34
C LEU A 181 -3.77 10.20 4.86
N TRP A 182 -4.32 9.92 6.04
CA TRP A 182 -4.30 8.59 6.62
C TRP A 182 -5.05 7.55 5.76
N THR A 183 -6.27 7.87 5.31
CA THR A 183 -7.05 6.95 4.45
C THR A 183 -6.34 6.65 3.13
N TRP A 184 -5.66 7.63 2.54
CA TRP A 184 -4.82 7.44 1.34
C TRP A 184 -3.67 6.46 1.61
N ALA A 185 -3.00 6.60 2.75
CA ALA A 185 -1.94 5.68 3.16
C ALA A 185 -2.49 4.26 3.36
N GLU A 186 -3.63 4.11 4.04
CA GLU A 186 -4.24 2.81 4.31
C GLU A 186 -4.58 2.04 3.02
N LEU A 187 -5.28 2.68 2.08
CA LEU A 187 -5.64 2.06 0.79
C LEU A 187 -4.40 1.69 -0.04
N SER A 188 -3.41 2.58 -0.12
CA SER A 188 -2.18 2.31 -0.88
C SER A 188 -1.37 1.16 -0.27
N THR A 189 -1.30 1.06 1.06
CA THR A 189 -0.62 -0.07 1.73
C THR A 189 -1.32 -1.40 1.44
N GLY A 190 -2.65 -1.44 1.37
CA GLY A 190 -3.41 -2.64 0.99
C GLY A 190 -3.02 -3.14 -0.41
N ILE A 191 -3.04 -2.25 -1.41
CA ILE A 191 -2.67 -2.59 -2.80
C ILE A 191 -1.22 -3.08 -2.88
N ILE A 192 -0.29 -2.39 -2.22
CA ILE A 192 1.14 -2.76 -2.23
C ILE A 192 1.36 -4.13 -1.58
N VAL A 193 0.78 -4.35 -0.39
CA VAL A 193 0.88 -5.65 0.33
C VAL A 193 0.25 -6.77 -0.50
N GLY A 194 -0.87 -6.51 -1.17
CA GLY A 194 -1.47 -7.45 -2.12
C GLY A 194 -0.55 -7.81 -3.28
N CYS A 195 0.34 -6.90 -3.70
CA CYS A 195 1.30 -7.10 -4.79
C CYS A 195 2.63 -7.79 -4.36
N LEU A 196 2.99 -7.76 -3.06
CA LEU A 196 4.20 -8.38 -2.52
C LEU A 196 4.42 -9.87 -2.91
N PRO A 197 3.42 -10.77 -2.91
CA PRO A 197 3.67 -12.17 -3.24
C PRO A 197 4.13 -12.41 -4.69
N ALA A 198 3.90 -11.46 -5.62
CA ALA A 198 4.35 -11.57 -7.01
C ALA A 198 5.78 -11.01 -7.24
N LEU A 199 6.25 -10.10 -6.39
CA LEU A 199 7.55 -9.42 -6.51
C LEU A 199 8.80 -10.34 -6.52
N PRO A 200 8.93 -11.40 -5.69
CA PRO A 200 10.16 -12.20 -5.69
C PRO A 200 10.39 -12.94 -7.02
N LYS A 201 9.33 -13.31 -7.72
CA LYS A 201 9.42 -13.97 -9.04
C LYS A 201 9.87 -13.00 -10.13
N PHE A 202 9.47 -11.72 -10.04
CA PHE A 202 9.94 -10.68 -10.94
C PHE A 202 11.45 -10.45 -10.80
N PHE A 203 11.94 -10.26 -9.57
CA PHE A 203 13.36 -10.01 -9.33
C PHE A 203 14.26 -11.19 -9.72
N GLN A 204 13.79 -12.42 -9.54
CA GLN A 204 14.54 -13.61 -9.96
C GLN A 204 14.73 -13.71 -11.49
N HIS A 205 13.81 -13.17 -12.29
CA HIS A 205 13.87 -13.30 -13.75
C HIS A 205 14.36 -12.03 -14.46
N VAL A 206 14.03 -10.86 -13.92
CA VAL A 206 14.40 -9.55 -14.48
C VAL A 206 15.72 -9.04 -13.90
N GLY A 207 15.99 -9.30 -12.61
CA GLY A 207 17.26 -8.98 -11.96
C GLY A 207 18.46 -9.51 -12.75
N PRO A 208 18.41 -10.75 -13.31
CA PRO A 208 19.50 -11.25 -14.10
C PRO A 208 19.80 -10.53 -15.41
N LYS A 209 18.77 -9.95 -16.04
CA LYS A 209 18.91 -9.22 -17.30
C LYS A 209 19.35 -7.78 -17.05
N ILE A 210 18.85 -7.15 -16.00
CA ILE A 210 19.25 -5.77 -15.63
C ILE A 210 20.73 -5.71 -15.25
N TYR A 211 21.26 -6.68 -14.48
CA TYR A 211 22.70 -6.67 -14.15
C TYR A 211 23.61 -6.82 -15.38
N ARG A 212 23.11 -7.43 -16.47
CA ARG A 212 23.87 -7.59 -17.73
C ARG A 212 23.78 -6.36 -18.64
N THR A 213 22.70 -5.59 -18.53
CA THR A 213 22.44 -4.45 -19.42
C THR A 213 23.04 -3.14 -18.88
N ILE A 214 23.45 -3.07 -17.61
CA ILE A 214 24.22 -1.93 -17.09
C ILE A 214 25.67 -2.01 -17.61
N PRO A 215 26.10 -1.14 -18.54
CA PRO A 215 27.47 -1.11 -19.01
C PRO A 215 28.31 -0.40 -17.94
N GLY A 216 29.00 -1.16 -17.10
CA GLY A 216 29.94 -0.57 -16.12
C GLY A 216 30.26 -1.40 -14.88
N THR A 217 29.47 -2.42 -14.55
CA THR A 217 29.69 -3.26 -13.36
C THR A 217 29.62 -4.75 -13.68
N GLY A 218 30.30 -5.15 -14.76
CA GLY A 218 30.68 -6.55 -14.91
C GLY A 218 31.85 -6.86 -13.95
N PRO A 219 31.84 -7.96 -13.19
CA PRO A 219 33.03 -8.38 -12.46
C PRO A 219 34.16 -8.54 -13.48
N ARG A 220 35.24 -7.78 -13.25
CA ARG A 220 36.45 -7.77 -14.09
C ARG A 220 36.97 -9.21 -14.15
N ARG A 221 36.67 -9.90 -15.24
CA ARG A 221 37.23 -11.22 -15.54
C ARG A 221 38.70 -10.99 -15.85
N ASN A 222 39.53 -11.05 -14.82
CA ASN A 222 40.98 -11.06 -14.98
C ASN A 222 41.35 -12.29 -15.81
N SER A 223 41.50 -12.08 -17.12
CA SER A 223 42.20 -13.00 -18.00
C SER A 223 43.62 -12.47 -18.11
N GLY A 224 44.59 -13.25 -17.65
CA GLY A 224 46.00 -13.02 -17.93
C GLY A 224 46.91 -12.89 -16.71
N ALA A 225 47.19 -14.00 -16.04
CA ALA A 225 48.53 -14.29 -15.53
C ALA A 225 48.68 -15.81 -15.51
N ALA A 226 49.13 -16.37 -16.64
CA ALA A 226 49.76 -17.66 -16.65
C ALA A 226 51.03 -17.53 -15.79
N ILE A 227 50.94 -17.91 -14.52
CA ILE A 227 52.12 -18.17 -13.69
C ILE A 227 52.30 -19.68 -13.71
N ASP A 228 53.20 -20.07 -14.60
CA ASP A 228 53.82 -21.38 -14.67
C ASP A 228 54.42 -21.69 -13.28
N THR A 229 53.73 -22.52 -12.47
CA THR A 229 54.30 -23.03 -11.21
C THR A 229 53.76 -24.43 -10.93
N PRO A 230 54.60 -25.48 -10.95
CA PRO A 230 54.19 -26.87 -10.72
C PRO A 230 53.77 -27.19 -9.26
N GLN A 231 53.54 -26.18 -8.41
CA GLN A 231 53.34 -26.31 -6.96
C GLN A 231 51.85 -26.36 -6.55
N VAL A 232 50.91 -25.88 -7.38
CA VAL A 232 49.47 -25.79 -6.99
C VAL A 232 48.71 -27.12 -7.18
N ILE A 233 49.21 -28.01 -8.05
CA ILE A 233 48.65 -29.36 -8.24
C ILE A 233 48.89 -30.26 -7.02
N ALA A 234 49.91 -29.97 -6.20
CA ALA A 234 50.21 -30.74 -4.99
C ALA A 234 49.22 -30.47 -3.82
N LEU A 235 48.62 -29.29 -3.75
CA LEU A 235 47.66 -28.93 -2.68
C LEU A 235 46.21 -29.27 -3.02
N ALA A 236 45.86 -29.42 -4.31
CA ALA A 236 44.53 -29.86 -4.73
C ALA A 236 44.29 -31.38 -4.52
N LYS A 237 45.33 -32.17 -4.21
CA LYS A 237 45.20 -33.59 -3.83
C LYS A 237 44.82 -33.81 -2.35
N PHE A 238 44.73 -32.77 -1.52
CA PHE A 238 44.56 -32.93 -0.07
C PHE A 238 43.19 -32.50 0.52
N LYS A 239 42.20 -32.15 -0.31
CA LYS A 239 40.81 -31.85 0.11
C LYS A 239 39.91 -32.10 -1.11
N THR A 240 39.05 -33.10 -1.25
CA THR A 240 38.32 -34.02 -0.34
C THR A 240 37.75 -35.15 -1.22
N PRO A 241 37.41 -36.33 -0.67
CA PRO A 241 36.06 -36.82 -0.95
C PRO A 241 35.42 -37.51 0.27
N PHE A 242 34.77 -36.75 1.13
CA PHE A 242 33.72 -37.28 2.01
C PHE A 242 32.41 -37.34 1.20
N ALA A 243 32.41 -38.21 0.19
CA ALA A 243 31.28 -38.49 -0.67
C ALA A 243 31.28 -39.98 -1.00
N LYS A 244 31.17 -40.84 0.02
CA LYS A 244 30.88 -42.27 -0.16
C LYS A 244 30.35 -42.95 1.11
N TYR A 245 29.23 -42.45 1.64
CA TYR A 245 28.34 -43.25 2.49
C TYR A 245 26.93 -43.19 1.90
N GLY A 246 26.75 -43.94 0.81
CA GLY A 246 25.46 -44.44 0.38
C GLY A 246 25.39 -45.91 0.76
N VAL A 247 24.40 -46.26 1.57
CA VAL A 247 24.00 -47.62 1.90
C VAL A 247 23.74 -48.38 0.58
N GLY A 248 24.44 -49.50 0.39
CA GLY A 248 24.27 -50.43 -0.73
C GLY A 248 24.66 -51.85 -0.27
N PRO A 249 24.02 -52.90 -0.81
CA PRO A 249 23.92 -54.21 -0.18
C PRO A 249 25.23 -55.01 -0.24
N SER A 250 25.52 -55.71 0.86
CA SER A 250 26.68 -56.57 1.06
C SER A 250 26.50 -57.93 0.39
N VAL A 251 27.32 -58.21 -0.62
CA VAL A 251 27.60 -59.57 -1.09
C VAL A 251 29.12 -59.71 -1.18
N SER A 252 29.69 -60.52 -0.29
CA SER A 252 31.08 -60.95 -0.31
C SER A 252 31.13 -62.46 -0.51
N ASP A 253 31.64 -62.88 -1.66
CA ASP A 253 32.01 -64.28 -1.93
C ASP A 253 33.21 -64.68 -1.07
N SER A 254 33.04 -65.69 -0.22
CA SER A 254 34.14 -66.44 0.39
C SER A 254 34.10 -67.89 -0.10
N SER A 255 34.90 -68.18 -1.12
CA SER A 255 35.27 -69.52 -1.54
C SER A 255 36.28 -70.14 -0.54
N ASN A 256 35.81 -71.02 0.36
CA ASN A 256 36.51 -72.20 0.90
C ASN A 256 35.83 -72.69 2.19
N ASP A 257 34.67 -73.32 2.06
CA ASP A 257 34.07 -74.07 3.18
C ASP A 257 34.03 -75.57 2.85
N PRO A 258 34.85 -76.42 3.50
CA PRO A 258 35.02 -77.84 3.19
C PRO A 258 33.86 -78.76 3.63
N TYR A 259 32.69 -78.21 3.97
CA TYR A 259 31.54 -78.97 4.48
C TYR A 259 30.35 -79.11 3.49
N SER A 260 30.45 -78.55 2.28
CA SER A 260 29.39 -78.60 1.26
C SER A 260 29.33 -79.90 0.42
N LEU A 261 30.28 -80.85 0.62
CA LEU A 261 30.36 -82.09 -0.18
C LEU A 261 29.55 -83.28 0.36
N ARG A 262 28.83 -83.17 1.49
CA ARG A 262 28.04 -84.28 2.07
C ARG A 262 26.56 -84.32 1.70
N ALA A 263 26.06 -83.40 0.89
CA ALA A 263 24.66 -83.35 0.47
C ALA A 263 24.41 -83.79 -1.00
N ARG A 264 25.39 -84.44 -1.64
CA ARG A 264 25.26 -84.98 -3.02
C ARG A 264 25.50 -86.50 -3.14
N LEU A 265 25.51 -87.25 -2.03
CA LEU A 265 25.67 -88.72 -2.05
C LEU A 265 24.73 -89.46 -1.08
N GLN A 266 23.47 -89.06 -1.03
CA GLN A 266 22.30 -89.92 -0.75
C GLN A 266 21.12 -89.36 -1.54
#